data_AF-A0A2V2GES8-F1
#
_entry.id   AF-A0A2V2GES8-F1
#
_cell.length_a   1.000
_cell.length_b   1.000
_cell.length_c   1.000
_cell.angle_alpha   90.00
_cell.angle_beta   90.00
_cell.angle_gamma   90.00
#
_symmetry.space_group_name_H-M   'P 1'
#
loop_
_entity.id
_entity.type
_entity.pdbx_description
1 polymer ?
#
loop_
_entity_poly.entity_id
_entity_poly.type
_entity_poly.pdbx_seq_one_letter_code
_entity_poly.pdbx_strand_id
1 'polypeptide(L)' 'MYNVDVRRTAAGNGVKLWQIADALGISDCSLSRKLRKELSAEEKAAVFAIIRNLSQEVR' A
#
# COMPACT_ATOMS: atom_id res chain seq x y z
N MET A 1 -5.23 9.75 12.27
CA MET A 1 -4.26 9.34 11.22
C MET A 1 -4.94 8.25 10.41
N TYR A 2 -5.41 8.55 9.19
CA TYR A 2 -6.14 7.57 8.37
C TYR A 2 -5.18 6.54 7.77
N ASN A 3 -5.65 5.30 7.62
CA ASN A 3 -4.95 4.18 6.97
C ASN A 3 -3.58 3.78 7.57
N VAL A 4 -3.44 3.89 8.90
CA VAL A 4 -2.26 3.42 9.63
C VAL A 4 -2.01 1.92 9.41
N ASP A 5 -3.06 1.13 9.21
CA ASP A 5 -2.94 -0.32 8.98
C ASP A 5 -2.12 -0.66 7.73
N VAL A 6 -2.33 0.09 6.64
CA VAL A 6 -1.58 -0.08 5.39
C VAL A 6 -0.10 0.22 5.62
N ARG A 7 0.20 1.31 6.34
CA ARG A 7 1.56 1.69 6.69
C ARG A 7 2.24 0.66 7.59
N ARG A 8 1.53 0.16 8.61
CA ARG A 8 2.04 -0.89 9.50
C ARG A 8 2.31 -2.18 8.77
N THR A 9 1.42 -2.57 7.87
CA THR A 9 1.55 -3.83 7.12
C THR A 9 2.66 -3.73 6.10
N ALA A 10 2.77 -2.61 5.38
CA ALA A 10 3.88 -2.35 4.48
C ALA A 10 5.22 -2.40 5.25
N ALA A 11 5.33 -1.66 6.37
CA ALA A 11 6.53 -1.66 7.21
C ALA A 11 6.86 -3.05 7.80
N GLY A 12 5.86 -3.80 8.27
CA GLY A 12 6.04 -5.13 8.83
C GLY A 12 6.49 -6.18 7.82
N ASN A 13 6.19 -5.97 6.53
CA ASN A 13 6.65 -6.83 5.43
C ASN A 13 7.90 -6.27 4.72
N GLY A 14 8.47 -5.15 5.17
CA GLY A 14 9.61 -4.50 4.51
C GLY A 14 9.27 -3.86 3.15
N VAL A 15 8.00 -3.72 2.80
CA VAL A 15 7.53 -3.15 1.54
C VAL A 15 7.40 -1.63 1.66
N LYS A 16 7.96 -0.89 0.69
CA LYS A 16 7.87 0.57 0.65
C LYS A 16 6.60 1.02 -0.07
N LEU A 17 6.03 2.16 0.35
CA LEU A 17 4.80 2.72 -0.23
C LEU A 17 4.91 2.97 -1.75
N TRP A 18 6.09 3.38 -2.22
CA TRP A 18 6.32 3.59 -3.65
C TRP A 18 6.28 2.28 -4.46
N GLN A 19 6.67 1.13 -3.89
CA GLN A 19 6.58 -0.17 -4.59
C GLN A 19 5.13 -0.60 -4.76
N ILE A 20 4.29 -0.31 -3.75
CA ILE A 20 2.85 -0.54 -3.82
C ILE A 20 2.24 0.37 -4.88
N ALA A 21 2.65 1.64 -4.91
CA ALA A 21 2.19 2.59 -5.92
C ALA A 21 2.57 2.15 -7.33
N ASP A 22 3.82 1.69 -7.51
CA ASP A 22 4.35 1.18 -8.78
C ASP A 22 3.57 -0.05 -9.27
N ALA A 23 3.31 -1.02 -8.38
CA ALA A 23 2.50 -2.21 -8.68
C ALA A 23 1.02 -1.89 -8.95
N LEU A 24 0.48 -0.79 -8.40
CA LEU A 24 -0.85 -0.28 -8.74
C LEU A 24 -0.88 0.52 -10.05
N GLY A 25 0.29 0.82 -10.65
CA GLY A 25 0.40 1.71 -11.80
C GLY A 25 0.04 3.16 -11.48
N ILE A 26 0.14 3.58 -10.21
CA ILE A 26 -0.17 4.93 -9.75
C ILE A 26 1.08 5.64 -9.24
N SER A 27 1.05 6.96 -9.24
CA SER A 27 2.11 7.76 -8.63
C SER A 27 2.05 7.72 -7.10
N ASP A 28 3.22 7.72 -6.43
CA ASP A 28 3.33 7.82 -4.96
C ASP A 28 2.54 9.01 -4.41
N CYS A 29 2.59 10.16 -5.10
CA CYS A 29 1.82 11.35 -4.74
C CYS A 29 0.30 11.11 -4.71
N SER A 30 -0.20 10.21 -5.55
CA SER A 30 -1.62 9.83 -5.60
C SER A 30 -1.96 8.86 -4.48
N LEU A 31 -1.10 7.87 -4.22
CA LEU A 31 -1.26 6.95 -3.09
C LEU A 31 -1.20 7.69 -1.75
N SER A 32 -0.23 8.59 -1.57
CA SER A 32 -0.06 9.44 -0.39
C SER A 32 -1.26 10.37 -0.16
N ARG A 33 -1.86 10.92 -1.22
CA ARG A 33 -3.10 11.71 -1.12
C ARG A 33 -4.31 10.84 -0.77
N LYS A 34 -4.41 9.66 -1.36
CA LYS A 34 -5.46 8.69 -1.04
C LYS A 34 -5.37 8.23 0.42
N LEU A 35 -4.18 7.88 0.91
CA LEU A 35 -3.96 7.43 2.28
C LEU A 35 -4.36 8.47 3.36
N ARG A 36 -4.40 9.76 3.01
CA ARG A 36 -4.88 10.84 3.90
C ARG A 36 -6.41 10.98 3.91
N LYS A 37 -7.12 10.34 2.98
CA LYS A 37 -8.59 10.31 2.89
C LYS A 37 -9.11 8.91 3.24
N GLU A 38 -10.41 8.80 3.45
CA GLU A 38 -11.07 7.51 3.67
C GLU A 38 -11.01 6.69 2.37
N LEU A 39 -10.20 5.62 2.35
CA LEU A 39 -10.15 4.70 1.21
C LEU A 39 -11.39 3.80 1.25
N SER A 40 -11.92 3.49 0.07
CA SER A 40 -12.89 2.40 -0.03
C SER A 40 -12.24 1.08 0.35
N ALA A 41 -13.01 0.17 0.93
CA ALA A 41 -12.52 -1.13 1.40
C ALA A 41 -11.85 -1.96 0.27
N GLU A 42 -12.35 -1.82 -0.96
CA GLU A 42 -11.78 -2.49 -2.15
C GLU A 42 -10.35 -2.03 -2.45
N GLU A 43 -10.09 -0.72 -2.44
CA GLU A 43 -8.74 -0.20 -2.69
C GLU A 43 -7.77 -0.66 -1.59
N LYS A 44 -8.24 -0.72 -0.35
CA LYS A 44 -7.46 -1.22 0.78
C LYS A 44 -7.11 -2.70 0.59
N ALA A 45 -8.05 -3.52 0.14
CA ALA A 45 -7.84 -4.94 -0.14
C ALA A 45 -6.83 -5.15 -1.29
N ALA A 46 -6.94 -4.39 -2.38
CA ALA A 46 -5.98 -4.44 -3.48
C ALA A 46 -4.55 -4.09 -3.02
N VAL A 47 -4.40 -3.05 -2.20
CA VAL A 47 -3.11 -2.69 -1.59
C VAL A 47 -2.56 -3.82 -0.72
N PHE A 48 -3.39 -4.46 0.12
CA PHE A 48 -2.95 -5.60 0.92
C PHE A 48 -2.51 -6.81 0.08
N ALA A 49 -3.21 -7.10 -1.01
CA ALA A 49 -2.83 -8.16 -1.93
C ALA A 49 -1.46 -7.89 -2.57
N ILE A 50 -1.22 -6.63 -2.98
CA ILE A 50 0.07 -6.19 -3.53
C ILE A 50 1.18 -6.28 -2.47
N ILE A 51 0.94 -5.82 -1.25
CA ILE A 51 1.93 -5.94 -0.15
C ILE A 51 2.30 -7.41 0.08
N ARG A 52 1.31 -8.31 0.07
CA ARG A 52 1.54 -9.75 0.23
C ARG A 52 2.39 -10.31 -0.92
N ASN A 53 2.09 -9.93 -2.15
CA ASN A 53 2.86 -10.37 -3.33
C ASN A 53 4.30 -9.85 -3.27
N LEU A 54 4.49 -8.54 -3.05
CA LEU A 54 5.81 -7.91 -2.94
C LEU A 54 6.61 -8.50 -1.77
N SER A 55 5.96 -8.80 -0.65
CA SER A 55 6.62 -9.44 0.49
C SER A 55 7.11 -10.86 0.18
N GLN A 56 6.47 -11.57 -0.74
CA GLN A 56 6.90 -12.90 -1.16
C GLN A 56 8.07 -12.82 -2.15
N GLU A 57 8.09 -11.79 -3.00
CA GLU A 57 9.10 -11.57 -4.03
C GLU A 57 10.45 -11.09 -3.45
N VAL A 58 10.43 -10.42 -2.30
CA VAL A 58 11.64 -9.94 -1.60
C VAL A 58 12.35 -11.05 -0.77
N ARG A 59 11.84 -12.29 -0.77
CA ARG A 59 12.39 -13.42 0.00
C ARG A 59 13.27 -14.32 -0.83
#